data_AF-A0A9X0LDT3-F1
#
_entry.id   AF-A0A9X0LDT3-F1
#
_cell.length_a   1.000
_cell.length_b   1.000
_cell.length_c   1.000
_cell.angle_alpha   90.00
_cell.angle_beta   90.00
_cell.angle_gamma   90.00
#
_symmetry.space_group_name_H-M   'P 1'
#
loop_
_entity.id
_entity.type
_entity.pdbx_description
1 polymer ?
#
loop_
_entity_poly.entity_id
_entity_poly.type
_entity_poly.pdbx_seq_one_letter_code
_entity_poly.pdbx_strand_id
1 'polypeptide(L)'
;MPIRDTAEYWPWATPTRTTRNPADDGWVRGHDPRTVASGRARAQDPDYPDWLNHVRAASACKHPIRLAGQIHVTDGDGNRVATVDTDDMPDGAIYTPCGNRRASVCPSCAELYRRDTFHLIKAGLQGDRWGLPPLHEHIAIFLTATAPSFGPVHHRVVKVHAADCRRKDGCTCRPAVCHPFGRTCPHGVEVRCGNRHKAGDSQLGQPLCLDCYDHAGQVVWNHEAPELWRRTIQQVDRELRRLGRAHGVELRRRYIKVYEFQVRGVVHYHALIRLDGENPDCPGAVVPPPPVITRDMFADAVQAAFVKTAYTSNPHPANDGHGWRIAWGDKGLDIKHVNAPGGEVNLAQITGYIAKYVTKSTEVTGLNLRRVDDLSVEIHGDPTTHLGRLIRACWDLGEHPDYQRLRRWAHQFGYGGHITTKSRAFSVTLGFLRMQRTIWRRTEGHPHTWDDEQAERVIYELGYQATGWITTGDALLANTAAAMARAQHLAGLDALADEQADHHRTAAQPLAA
;
A
#
# COMPACT_ATOMS: atom_id res chain seq x y z
N MET A 1 12.99 29.56 -27.58
CA MET A 1 12.18 29.76 -26.36
C MET A 1 12.72 28.81 -25.30
N PRO A 2 13.19 29.29 -24.14
CA PRO A 2 13.85 28.44 -23.16
C PRO A 2 12.83 27.52 -22.48
N ILE A 3 13.15 26.23 -22.48
CA ILE A 3 12.37 25.15 -21.86
C ILE A 3 12.55 25.28 -20.35
N ARG A 4 11.44 25.50 -19.64
CA ARG A 4 11.39 25.61 -18.18
C ARG A 4 11.73 24.26 -17.52
N ASP A 5 12.50 24.35 -16.43
CA ASP A 5 12.91 23.27 -15.54
C ASP A 5 11.80 22.24 -15.23
N THR A 6 12.13 20.95 -15.38
CA THR A 6 11.27 19.79 -15.14
C THR A 6 11.16 19.38 -13.65
N ALA A 7 11.66 20.21 -12.73
CA ALA A 7 11.72 19.92 -11.30
C ALA A 7 10.38 20.03 -10.54
N GLU A 8 9.27 20.41 -11.18
CA GLU A 8 7.97 20.64 -10.51
C GLU A 8 7.04 19.40 -10.41
N TYR A 9 7.40 18.25 -10.99
CA TYR A 9 6.44 17.15 -11.14
C TYR A 9 6.35 16.17 -9.93
N TRP A 10 7.25 16.26 -8.93
CA TRP A 10 7.30 15.32 -7.80
C TRP A 10 7.34 16.02 -6.42
N PRO A 11 6.24 16.62 -5.94
CA PRO A 11 6.21 17.44 -4.72
C PRO A 11 6.46 16.71 -3.38
N TRP A 12 6.73 15.40 -3.39
CA TRP A 12 7.19 14.64 -2.20
C TRP A 12 8.62 14.11 -2.34
N ALA A 13 9.23 14.29 -3.52
CA ALA A 13 10.65 14.06 -3.75
C ALA A 13 11.33 15.44 -3.87
N THR A 14 11.36 16.19 -2.76
CA THR A 14 12.21 17.38 -2.68
C THR A 14 13.60 16.90 -2.29
N PRO A 15 14.64 17.04 -3.14
CA PRO A 15 16.01 16.93 -2.67
C PRO A 15 16.20 18.00 -1.61
N THR A 16 16.61 17.62 -0.41
CA THR A 16 16.99 18.55 0.65
C THR A 16 18.21 19.35 0.17
N ARG A 17 17.98 20.49 -0.49
CA ARG A 17 19.02 21.50 -0.75
C ARG A 17 19.25 22.26 0.55
N THR A 18 20.28 21.87 1.29
CA THR A 18 20.84 22.70 2.36
C THR A 18 21.66 23.82 1.73
N THR A 19 21.10 25.02 1.70
CA THR A 19 21.86 26.26 1.44
C THR A 19 22.38 26.83 2.75
N ARG A 20 23.69 26.72 2.98
CA ARG A 20 24.57 27.73 3.62
C ARG A 20 25.94 27.14 3.90
N ASN A 21 26.97 27.72 3.27
CA ASN A 21 28.34 27.68 3.77
C ASN A 21 28.45 28.76 4.86
N PRO A 22 29.03 28.50 6.05
CA PRO A 22 30.47 28.74 6.21
C PRO A 22 31.22 27.87 7.25
N ALA A 23 32.53 27.68 7.03
CA ALA A 23 33.58 27.74 8.07
C ALA A 23 33.82 26.44 8.89
N ASP A 24 34.60 26.50 9.97
CA ASP A 24 35.98 26.08 10.25
C ASP A 24 36.31 24.68 10.79
N ASP A 25 35.37 23.74 11.02
CA ASP A 25 35.59 22.80 12.14
C ASP A 25 34.74 21.52 12.15
N GLY A 26 35.36 20.41 11.70
CA GLY A 26 35.30 19.06 12.30
C GLY A 26 33.98 18.28 12.40
N TRP A 27 32.82 18.89 12.15
CA TRP A 27 31.50 18.25 12.28
C TRP A 27 30.88 17.95 10.91
N VAL A 28 30.71 16.66 10.58
CA VAL A 28 29.82 16.24 9.49
C VAL A 28 28.38 16.42 10.00
N ARG A 29 27.75 17.57 9.69
CA ARG A 29 26.42 17.94 10.23
C ARG A 29 25.36 16.87 10.00
N GLY A 30 24.58 16.57 11.05
CA GLY A 30 23.29 15.85 10.95
C GLY A 30 23.24 14.45 11.57
N HIS A 31 24.39 13.89 11.96
CA HIS A 31 24.46 12.56 12.57
C HIS A 31 25.06 12.61 13.97
N ASP A 32 24.56 11.74 14.84
CA ASP A 32 25.08 11.57 16.21
C ASP A 32 26.58 11.23 16.17
N PRO A 33 27.42 11.81 17.04
CA PRO A 33 28.86 11.52 17.05
C PRO A 33 29.21 10.04 17.17
N ARG A 34 28.40 9.22 17.86
CA ARG A 34 28.63 7.77 17.96
C ARG A 34 28.34 7.08 16.63
N THR A 35 27.33 7.53 15.90
CA THR A 35 27.06 7.07 14.52
C THR A 35 28.23 7.37 13.58
N VAL A 36 28.78 8.59 13.66
CA VAL A 36 29.93 8.97 12.82
C VAL A 36 31.18 8.17 13.21
N ALA A 37 31.42 7.98 14.51
CA ALA A 37 32.55 7.21 15.01
C ALA A 37 32.48 5.74 14.58
N SER A 38 31.33 5.07 14.76
CA SER A 38 31.18 3.67 14.37
C SER A 38 31.18 3.48 12.84
N GLY A 39 30.65 4.46 12.09
CA GLY A 39 30.73 4.46 10.64
C GLY A 39 32.16 4.64 10.14
N ARG A 40 32.94 5.53 10.77
CA ARG A 40 34.37 5.67 10.47
C ARG A 40 35.14 4.39 10.74
N ALA A 41 34.89 3.75 11.89
CA ALA A 41 35.52 2.48 12.23
C ALA A 41 35.22 1.41 11.16
N ARG A 42 33.96 1.27 10.73
CA ARG A 42 33.58 0.35 9.65
C ARG A 42 34.24 0.68 8.31
N ALA A 43 34.30 1.95 7.94
CA ALA A 43 34.88 2.38 6.67
C ALA A 43 36.41 2.24 6.61
N GLN A 44 37.07 2.12 7.77
CA GLN A 44 38.51 1.88 7.89
C GLN A 44 38.86 0.39 8.00
N ASP A 45 37.85 -0.47 8.12
CA ASP A 45 38.00 -1.93 8.12
C ASP A 45 38.53 -2.38 6.73
N PRO A 46 39.63 -3.15 6.66
CA PRO A 46 40.12 -3.69 5.39
C PRO A 46 39.07 -4.47 4.60
N ASP A 47 38.15 -5.15 5.30
CA ASP A 47 37.10 -5.97 4.70
C ASP A 47 35.84 -5.15 4.34
N TYR A 48 35.90 -3.82 4.45
CA TYR A 48 34.79 -2.93 4.12
C TYR A 48 34.19 -3.14 2.72
N PRO A 49 34.98 -3.33 1.63
CA PRO A 49 34.42 -3.60 0.31
C PRO A 49 33.57 -4.88 0.27
N ASP A 50 34.05 -5.94 0.93
CA ASP A 50 33.37 -7.23 0.98
C ASP A 50 32.12 -7.15 1.86
N TRP A 51 32.22 -6.50 3.02
CA TRP A 51 31.07 -6.15 3.85
C TRP A 51 30.03 -5.35 3.07
N LEU A 52 30.45 -4.32 2.33
CA LEU A 52 29.55 -3.47 1.57
C LEU A 52 28.84 -4.25 0.46
N ASN A 53 29.57 -5.12 -0.25
CA ASN A 53 28.99 -6.01 -1.26
C ASN A 53 27.98 -6.97 -0.64
N HIS A 54 28.31 -7.57 0.51
CA HIS A 54 27.46 -8.47 1.26
C HIS A 54 26.14 -7.83 1.70
N VAL A 55 26.19 -6.62 2.26
CA VAL A 55 24.97 -5.95 2.78
C VAL A 55 24.09 -5.33 1.68
N ARG A 56 24.52 -5.31 0.41
CA ARG A 56 23.69 -4.82 -0.72
C ARG A 56 22.37 -5.57 -0.83
N ALA A 57 22.34 -6.85 -0.48
CA ALA A 57 21.12 -7.67 -0.48
C ALA A 57 20.00 -7.05 0.37
N ALA A 58 20.36 -6.38 1.48
CA ALA A 58 19.43 -5.64 2.33
C ALA A 58 18.75 -4.45 1.62
N SER A 59 19.26 -4.00 0.47
CA SER A 59 18.61 -3.03 -0.42
C SER A 59 18.18 -1.72 0.29
N ALA A 60 19.06 -1.07 1.06
CA ALA A 60 18.75 0.09 1.92
C ALA A 60 17.62 -0.15 2.94
N CYS A 61 17.48 -1.36 3.45
CA CYS A 61 16.54 -1.61 4.52
C CYS A 61 16.95 -0.83 5.78
N LYS A 62 15.99 -0.11 6.39
CA LYS A 62 16.24 0.59 7.66
C LYS A 62 16.52 -0.37 8.81
N HIS A 63 15.89 -1.55 8.78
CA HIS A 63 15.96 -2.56 9.84
C HIS A 63 16.06 -3.97 9.24
N PRO A 64 17.16 -4.30 8.53
CA PRO A 64 17.29 -5.62 7.89
C PRO A 64 17.19 -6.75 8.92
N ILE A 65 16.75 -7.93 8.48
CA ILE A 65 16.80 -9.13 9.30
C ILE A 65 18.14 -9.81 9.07
N ARG A 66 18.84 -10.10 10.16
CA ARG A 66 20.07 -10.89 10.16
C ARG A 66 19.74 -12.34 10.42
N LEU A 67 20.24 -13.21 9.55
CA LEU A 67 20.06 -14.65 9.60
C LEU A 67 21.42 -15.32 9.69
N ALA A 68 21.55 -16.36 10.52
CA ALA A 68 22.78 -17.13 10.68
C ALA A 68 22.49 -18.63 10.56
N GLY A 69 23.44 -19.40 10.06
CA GLY A 69 23.34 -20.84 9.83
C GLY A 69 24.08 -21.26 8.57
N GLN A 70 23.58 -22.29 7.90
CA GLN A 70 24.27 -22.91 6.76
C GLN A 70 23.44 -22.87 5.49
N ILE A 71 24.11 -22.79 4.35
CA ILE A 71 23.52 -22.92 3.03
C ILE A 71 24.15 -24.13 2.36
N HIS A 72 23.32 -25.11 2.00
CA HIS A 72 23.76 -26.32 1.30
C HIS A 72 23.37 -26.24 -0.17
N VAL A 73 24.31 -26.56 -1.06
CA VAL A 73 24.08 -26.66 -2.50
C VAL A 73 24.14 -28.12 -2.87
N THR A 74 23.13 -28.59 -3.60
CA THR A 74 23.02 -29.97 -4.08
C THR A 74 22.94 -30.02 -5.60
N ASP A 75 23.57 -31.04 -6.19
CA ASP A 75 23.48 -31.35 -7.62
C ASP A 75 22.15 -32.04 -7.99
N GLY A 76 22.01 -32.38 -9.28
CA GLY A 76 20.83 -33.06 -9.83
C GLY A 76 20.58 -34.46 -9.26
N ASP A 77 21.61 -35.12 -8.75
CA ASP A 77 21.54 -36.43 -8.11
C ASP A 77 21.22 -36.31 -6.60
N GLY A 78 21.14 -35.09 -6.08
CA GLY A 78 20.89 -34.79 -4.68
C GLY A 78 22.12 -34.84 -3.79
N ASN A 79 23.32 -35.00 -4.35
CA ASN A 79 24.56 -34.95 -3.58
C ASN A 79 24.87 -33.52 -3.19
N ARG A 80 25.35 -33.33 -1.97
CA ARG A 80 25.76 -32.01 -1.47
C ARG A 80 27.14 -31.66 -2.00
N VAL A 81 27.19 -30.71 -2.92
CA VAL A 81 28.41 -30.27 -3.64
C VAL A 81 29.09 -29.08 -2.98
N ALA A 82 28.36 -28.27 -2.22
CA ALA A 82 28.94 -27.18 -1.43
C ALA A 82 28.15 -26.93 -0.14
N THR A 83 28.84 -26.40 0.87
CA THR A 83 28.22 -25.82 2.07
C THR A 83 28.88 -24.49 2.36
N VAL A 84 28.07 -23.46 2.58
CA VAL A 84 28.51 -22.12 2.95
C VAL A 84 28.01 -21.85 4.35
N ASP A 85 28.91 -21.56 5.28
CA ASP A 85 28.56 -21.15 6.64
C ASP A 85 28.48 -19.62 6.71
N THR A 86 27.48 -19.09 7.41
CA THR A 86 27.38 -17.65 7.61
C THR A 86 28.48 -17.10 8.52
N ASP A 87 29.11 -17.94 9.35
CA ASP A 87 30.24 -17.53 10.21
C ASP A 87 31.45 -17.06 9.39
N ASP A 88 31.60 -17.55 8.15
CA ASP A 88 32.64 -17.12 7.21
C ASP A 88 32.24 -15.86 6.42
N MET A 89 31.03 -15.36 6.61
CA MET A 89 30.54 -14.14 5.95
C MET A 89 30.79 -12.90 6.81
N PRO A 90 30.85 -11.70 6.20
CA PRO A 90 30.91 -10.47 6.98
C PRO A 90 29.78 -10.41 8.01
N ASP A 91 30.15 -10.05 9.25
CA ASP A 91 29.28 -10.00 10.43
C ASP A 91 28.70 -11.34 10.92
N GLY A 92 29.14 -12.48 10.38
CA GLY A 92 28.65 -13.80 10.76
C GLY A 92 27.17 -14.02 10.41
N ALA A 93 26.64 -13.31 9.40
CA ALA A 93 25.20 -13.27 9.14
C ALA A 93 24.84 -12.83 7.72
N ILE A 94 23.76 -13.36 7.17
CA ILE A 94 23.12 -12.86 5.95
C ILE A 94 22.10 -11.78 6.28
N TYR A 95 22.11 -10.71 5.49
CA TYR A 95 21.16 -9.61 5.61
C TYR A 95 20.04 -9.72 4.57
N THR A 96 18.79 -9.83 5.05
CA THR A 96 17.61 -9.78 4.19
C THR A 96 16.74 -8.55 4.51
N PRO A 97 16.11 -7.90 3.50
CA PRO A 97 15.22 -6.76 3.76
C PRO A 97 14.05 -7.14 4.68
N CYS A 98 13.65 -6.25 5.59
CA CYS A 98 12.57 -6.49 6.56
C CYS A 98 11.17 -6.74 5.97
N GLY A 99 10.98 -6.45 4.68
CA GLY A 99 9.69 -6.59 4.01
C GLY A 99 8.58 -5.67 4.54
N ASN A 100 8.87 -4.72 5.42
CA ASN A 100 7.86 -3.84 5.98
C ASN A 100 7.34 -2.87 4.91
N ARG A 101 6.05 -2.98 4.62
CA ARG A 101 5.38 -2.18 3.59
C ARG A 101 5.17 -0.72 3.98
N ARG A 102 5.25 -0.37 5.27
CA ARG A 102 4.95 0.99 5.76
C ARG A 102 6.10 1.93 5.44
N ALA A 103 5.84 2.96 4.63
CA ALA A 103 6.86 3.93 4.24
C ALA A 103 7.46 4.67 5.44
N SER A 104 6.65 4.92 6.48
CA SER A 104 7.09 5.53 7.74
C SER A 104 8.06 4.65 8.56
N VAL A 105 8.02 3.33 8.38
CA VAL A 105 8.89 2.38 9.11
C VAL A 105 10.12 2.01 8.28
N CYS A 106 9.93 1.68 7.01
CA CYS A 106 11.02 1.35 6.10
C CYS A 106 10.72 1.88 4.69
N PRO A 107 11.19 3.09 4.33
CA PRO A 107 10.94 3.68 3.02
C PRO A 107 11.35 2.79 1.84
N SER A 108 12.50 2.11 1.94
CA SER A 108 13.02 1.28 0.85
C SER A 108 12.16 0.03 0.61
N CYS A 109 11.87 -0.75 1.66
CA CYS A 109 11.02 -1.95 1.52
C CYS A 109 9.59 -1.58 1.08
N ALA A 110 9.06 -0.47 1.59
CA ALA A 110 7.77 0.06 1.18
C ALA A 110 7.75 0.44 -0.30
N GLU A 111 8.77 1.12 -0.80
CA GLU A 111 8.89 1.52 -2.21
C GLU A 111 8.98 0.30 -3.13
N LEU A 112 9.73 -0.73 -2.74
CA LEU A 112 9.79 -1.99 -3.48
C LEU A 112 8.40 -2.66 -3.57
N TYR A 113 7.70 -2.74 -2.44
CA TYR A 113 6.34 -3.29 -2.39
C TYR A 113 5.34 -2.47 -3.22
N ARG A 114 5.48 -1.13 -3.20
CA ARG A 114 4.71 -0.19 -4.01
C ARG A 114 4.89 -0.46 -5.51
N ARG A 115 6.14 -0.60 -5.95
CA ARG A 115 6.49 -0.91 -7.35
C ARG A 115 5.95 -2.26 -7.77
N ASP A 116 6.05 -3.28 -6.92
CA ASP A 116 5.48 -4.59 -7.20
C ASP A 116 3.96 -4.54 -7.37
N THR A 117 3.28 -3.79 -6.49
CA THR A 117 1.83 -3.59 -6.61
C THR A 117 1.50 -2.83 -7.89
N PHE A 118 2.28 -1.81 -8.25
CA PHE A 118 2.12 -1.08 -9.51
C PHE A 118 2.22 -2.03 -10.72
N HIS A 119 3.25 -2.87 -10.78
CA HIS A 119 3.40 -3.84 -11.87
C HIS A 119 2.29 -4.88 -11.88
N LEU A 120 1.82 -5.32 -10.71
CA LEU A 120 0.70 -6.23 -10.58
C LEU A 120 -0.60 -5.61 -11.12
N ILE A 121 -0.88 -4.34 -10.83
CA ILE A 121 -2.09 -3.67 -11.37
C ILE A 121 -1.94 -3.45 -12.87
N LYS A 122 -0.77 -2.99 -13.33
CA LYS A 122 -0.46 -2.75 -14.75
C LYS A 122 -0.63 -4.03 -15.56
N ALA A 123 -0.14 -5.17 -15.05
CA ALA A 123 -0.33 -6.47 -15.68
C ALA A 123 -1.81 -6.87 -15.78
N GLY A 124 -2.62 -6.55 -14.77
CA GLY A 124 -4.06 -6.84 -14.78
C GLY A 124 -4.92 -5.90 -15.63
N LEU A 125 -4.32 -4.90 -16.29
CA LEU A 125 -5.04 -3.96 -17.16
C LEU A 125 -4.45 -3.83 -18.57
N GLN A 126 -3.18 -4.22 -18.78
CA GLN A 126 -2.55 -4.24 -20.12
C GLN A 126 -2.41 -5.66 -20.65
N GLY A 127 -1.88 -6.56 -19.83
CA GLY A 127 -1.69 -7.96 -20.16
C GLY A 127 -0.38 -8.28 -20.90
N ASP A 128 -0.23 -7.79 -22.13
CA ASP A 128 0.75 -8.23 -23.15
C ASP A 128 2.12 -8.67 -22.61
N ARG A 129 2.91 -7.71 -22.10
CA ARG A 129 4.29 -7.94 -21.61
C ARG A 129 4.40 -8.86 -20.39
N TRP A 130 3.29 -9.37 -19.89
CA TRP A 130 3.17 -10.21 -18.69
C TRP A 130 2.62 -11.61 -19.00
N GLY A 131 2.52 -12.00 -20.27
CA GLY A 131 2.00 -13.31 -20.68
C GLY A 131 0.49 -13.45 -20.47
N LEU A 132 -0.23 -12.33 -20.47
CA LEU A 132 -1.69 -12.27 -20.42
C LEU A 132 -2.20 -11.66 -21.74
N PRO A 133 -3.43 -11.98 -22.19
CA PRO A 133 -3.98 -11.38 -23.41
C PRO A 133 -4.12 -9.86 -23.27
N PRO A 134 -4.27 -9.10 -24.37
CA PRO A 134 -4.51 -7.67 -24.29
C PRO A 134 -5.81 -7.35 -23.55
N LEU A 135 -5.72 -6.52 -22.51
CA LEU A 135 -6.85 -6.27 -21.59
C LEU A 135 -7.53 -4.91 -21.76
N HIS A 136 -7.09 -4.13 -22.76
CA HIS A 136 -7.61 -2.78 -23.00
C HIS A 136 -9.05 -2.77 -23.54
N GLU A 137 -9.51 -3.87 -24.13
CA GLU A 137 -10.87 -4.06 -24.64
C GLU A 137 -11.88 -4.44 -23.54
N HIS A 138 -11.40 -4.73 -22.33
CA HIS A 138 -12.27 -5.12 -21.22
C HIS A 138 -12.89 -3.90 -20.52
N ILE A 139 -14.11 -4.08 -20.02
CA ILE A 139 -14.76 -3.06 -19.18
C ILE A 139 -14.17 -3.13 -17.78
N ALA A 140 -13.77 -2.00 -17.22
CA ALA A 140 -13.32 -1.92 -15.84
C ALA A 140 -13.91 -0.69 -15.13
N ILE A 141 -14.17 -0.85 -13.84
CA ILE A 141 -14.57 0.21 -12.94
C ILE A 141 -13.57 0.32 -11.78
N PHE A 142 -13.24 1.55 -11.43
CA PHE A 142 -12.59 1.89 -10.19
C PHE A 142 -13.68 2.32 -9.20
N LEU A 143 -13.66 1.76 -7.99
CA LEU A 143 -14.62 2.10 -6.96
C LEU A 143 -13.94 2.43 -5.63
N THR A 144 -14.58 3.33 -4.87
CA THR A 144 -14.25 3.61 -3.48
C THR A 144 -15.46 3.28 -2.62
N ALA A 145 -15.31 2.34 -1.70
CA ALA A 145 -16.35 1.89 -0.78
C ALA A 145 -16.00 2.29 0.66
N THR A 146 -16.90 3.00 1.32
CA THR A 146 -16.67 3.63 2.63
C THR A 146 -17.66 3.14 3.68
N ALA A 147 -17.22 3.20 4.93
CA ALA A 147 -18.01 2.85 6.09
C ALA A 147 -19.23 3.78 6.27
N PRO A 148 -20.26 3.33 7.02
CA PRO A 148 -21.31 4.21 7.52
C PRO A 148 -20.74 5.27 8.49
N SER A 149 -21.59 6.19 8.91
CA SER A 149 -21.26 7.15 9.98
C SER A 149 -21.44 6.49 11.34
N PHE A 150 -20.50 6.72 12.25
CA PHE A 150 -20.56 6.32 13.68
C PHE A 150 -20.78 7.52 14.61
N GLY A 151 -21.00 8.70 14.04
CA GLY A 151 -21.17 9.95 14.77
C GLY A 151 -20.61 11.14 13.99
N PRO A 152 -20.99 12.37 14.38
CA PRO A 152 -20.52 13.57 13.70
C PRO A 152 -19.05 13.82 13.99
N VAL A 153 -18.28 14.03 12.93
CA VAL A 153 -16.84 14.33 12.98
C VAL A 153 -16.55 15.68 12.35
N HIS A 154 -15.45 16.30 12.74
CA HIS A 154 -14.91 17.45 12.03
C HIS A 154 -14.55 17.06 10.59
N HIS A 155 -15.00 17.87 9.63
CA HIS A 155 -14.72 17.65 8.21
C HIS A 155 -14.36 18.95 7.51
N ARG A 156 -13.72 18.82 6.35
CA ARG A 156 -13.42 19.93 5.46
C ARG A 156 -14.15 19.72 4.16
N VAL A 157 -15.10 20.60 3.87
CA VAL A 157 -15.85 20.59 2.61
C VAL A 157 -15.58 21.90 1.87
N VAL A 158 -15.06 21.81 0.64
CA VAL A 158 -14.96 22.95 -0.28
C VAL A 158 -16.08 22.78 -1.30
N LYS A 159 -17.12 23.62 -1.21
CA LYS A 159 -18.29 23.51 -2.11
C LYS A 159 -18.02 24.14 -3.49
N VAL A 160 -17.24 25.20 -3.52
CA VAL A 160 -16.90 25.95 -4.74
C VAL A 160 -15.39 26.05 -4.82
N HIS A 161 -14.85 25.53 -5.91
CA HIS A 161 -13.44 25.68 -6.26
C HIS A 161 -13.26 26.91 -7.16
N ALA A 162 -12.16 27.64 -6.98
CA ALA A 162 -11.79 28.69 -7.92
C ALA A 162 -11.48 28.09 -9.30
N ALA A 163 -11.69 28.86 -10.37
CA ALA A 163 -11.53 28.38 -11.75
C ALA A 163 -10.10 27.88 -12.07
N ASP A 164 -9.10 28.38 -11.35
CA ASP A 164 -7.68 28.02 -11.47
C ASP A 164 -7.25 26.90 -10.49
N CYS A 165 -8.17 26.33 -9.72
CA CYS A 165 -7.88 25.27 -8.75
C CYS A 165 -7.54 23.94 -9.44
N ARG A 166 -6.26 23.70 -9.71
CA ARG A 166 -5.79 22.48 -10.41
C ARG A 166 -5.63 21.24 -9.52
N ARG A 167 -5.58 21.38 -8.19
CA ARG A 167 -5.44 20.25 -7.24
C ARG A 167 -6.45 20.32 -6.11
N LYS A 168 -7.34 19.33 -6.03
CA LYS A 168 -8.38 19.25 -4.98
C LYS A 168 -7.78 18.88 -3.61
N ASP A 169 -6.82 17.97 -3.57
CA ASP A 169 -6.22 17.43 -2.33
C ASP A 169 -5.36 18.45 -1.55
N GLY A 170 -5.01 19.58 -2.17
CA GLY A 170 -4.26 20.69 -1.56
C GLY A 170 -4.84 22.06 -1.90
N CYS A 171 -6.12 22.11 -2.31
CA CYS A 171 -6.77 23.36 -2.71
C CYS A 171 -6.78 24.35 -1.55
N THR A 172 -6.40 25.59 -1.83
CA THR A 172 -6.42 26.73 -0.89
C THR A 172 -7.77 27.47 -0.91
N CYS A 173 -8.71 27.01 -1.73
CA CYS A 173 -10.05 27.57 -1.88
C CYS A 173 -10.81 27.52 -0.55
N ARG A 174 -11.72 28.49 -0.36
CA ARG A 174 -12.40 28.74 0.91
C ARG A 174 -13.25 27.54 1.33
N PRO A 175 -12.92 26.86 2.45
CA PRO A 175 -13.74 25.77 2.96
C PRO A 175 -15.04 26.31 3.56
N ALA A 176 -16.10 25.51 3.47
CA ALA A 176 -17.35 25.74 4.19
C ALA A 176 -17.14 25.64 5.70
N VAL A 177 -18.06 26.22 6.47
CA VAL A 177 -18.13 26.00 7.92
C VAL A 177 -18.36 24.52 8.16
N CYS A 178 -17.62 23.95 9.12
CA CYS A 178 -17.62 22.52 9.41
C CYS A 178 -19.03 22.02 9.76
N HIS A 179 -19.58 22.45 10.89
CA HIS A 179 -20.93 22.10 11.32
C HIS A 179 -21.62 23.39 11.81
N PRO A 180 -22.24 24.16 10.89
CA PRO A 180 -22.84 25.45 11.23
C PRO A 180 -24.04 25.33 12.16
N PHE A 181 -24.66 24.15 12.21
CA PHE A 181 -25.82 23.85 13.04
C PHE A 181 -25.53 22.62 13.91
N GLY A 182 -26.06 22.62 15.11
CA GLY A 182 -25.91 21.54 16.07
C GLY A 182 -26.71 21.81 17.34
N ARG A 183 -26.97 20.76 18.11
CA ARG A 183 -27.61 20.83 19.43
C ARG A 183 -26.61 20.41 20.51
N THR A 184 -26.84 20.82 21.74
CA THR A 184 -26.12 20.26 22.89
C THR A 184 -26.53 18.80 23.06
N CYS A 185 -25.56 17.90 23.15
CA CYS A 185 -25.82 16.49 23.41
C CYS A 185 -26.08 16.24 24.90
N PRO A 186 -26.56 15.03 25.28
CA PRO A 186 -26.75 14.67 26.69
C PRO A 186 -25.49 14.78 27.55
N HIS A 187 -24.30 14.74 26.95
CA HIS A 187 -23.01 14.90 27.64
C HIS A 187 -22.60 16.37 27.84
N GLY A 188 -23.47 17.33 27.52
CA GLY A 188 -23.20 18.76 27.67
C GLY A 188 -22.30 19.35 26.57
N VAL A 189 -21.92 18.56 25.57
CA VAL A 189 -21.07 19.02 24.45
C VAL A 189 -21.94 19.60 23.34
N GLU A 190 -21.59 20.78 22.85
CA GLU A 190 -22.27 21.38 21.71
C GLU A 190 -21.82 20.72 20.40
N VAL A 191 -22.71 19.99 19.74
CA VAL A 191 -22.40 19.20 18.54
C VAL A 191 -22.44 20.09 17.29
N ARG A 192 -21.76 21.23 17.35
CA ARG A 192 -21.58 22.20 16.27
C ARG A 192 -20.10 22.56 16.15
N CYS A 193 -19.69 23.03 15.00
CA CYS A 193 -18.36 23.58 14.78
C CYS A 193 -18.42 24.72 13.78
N GLY A 194 -18.23 25.95 14.28
CA GLY A 194 -18.18 27.17 13.46
C GLY A 194 -16.90 27.34 12.64
N ASN A 195 -15.91 26.47 12.84
CA ASN A 195 -14.59 26.59 12.21
C ASN A 195 -14.64 26.22 10.73
N ARG A 196 -13.74 26.83 9.96
CA ARG A 196 -13.44 26.49 8.57
C ARG A 196 -12.08 25.81 8.53
N HIS A 197 -12.07 24.49 8.64
CA HIS A 197 -10.83 23.73 8.75
C HIS A 197 -9.97 23.87 7.48
N LYS A 198 -8.67 24.12 7.70
CA LYS A 198 -7.66 24.09 6.63
C LYS A 198 -7.26 22.65 6.31
N ALA A 199 -6.61 22.45 5.17
CA ALA A 199 -5.98 21.16 4.90
C ALA A 199 -4.91 20.87 5.97
N GLY A 200 -4.89 19.66 6.53
CA GLY A 200 -3.97 19.26 7.60
C GLY A 200 -4.32 19.76 9.00
N ASP A 201 -5.53 20.30 9.22
CA ASP A 201 -6.03 20.61 10.56
C ASP A 201 -6.17 19.31 11.40
N SER A 202 -5.58 19.30 12.60
CA SER A 202 -5.52 18.13 13.48
C SER A 202 -6.89 17.71 14.04
N GLN A 203 -7.89 18.58 13.98
CA GLN A 203 -9.26 18.23 14.37
C GLN A 203 -9.95 17.38 13.30
N LEU A 204 -9.52 17.41 12.04
CA LEU A 204 -10.22 16.69 10.96
C LEU A 204 -10.30 15.19 11.24
N GLY A 205 -11.52 14.65 11.11
CA GLY A 205 -11.82 13.26 11.42
C GLY A 205 -12.09 12.98 12.91
N GLN A 206 -11.75 13.90 13.82
CA GLN A 206 -12.09 13.75 15.23
C GLN A 206 -13.61 13.89 15.46
N PRO A 207 -14.21 13.11 16.36
CA PRO A 207 -15.60 13.32 16.77
C PRO A 207 -15.83 14.69 17.38
N LEU A 208 -17.00 15.28 17.13
CA LEU A 208 -17.42 16.51 17.82
C LEU A 208 -17.65 16.27 19.34
N CYS A 209 -18.10 15.07 19.70
CA CYS A 209 -18.23 14.63 21.08
C CYS A 209 -17.78 13.16 21.14
N LEU A 210 -16.78 12.88 21.98
CA LEU A 210 -16.21 11.54 22.11
C LEU A 210 -17.21 10.54 22.70
N ASP A 211 -18.08 10.98 23.59
CA ASP A 211 -19.08 10.10 24.24
C ASP A 211 -20.29 9.83 23.35
N CYS A 212 -20.60 10.72 22.40
CA CYS A 212 -21.65 10.48 21.40
C CYS A 212 -21.20 9.59 20.23
N TYR A 213 -19.89 9.39 20.07
CA TYR A 213 -19.35 8.64 18.94
C TYR A 213 -19.34 7.15 19.25
N ASP A 214 -19.89 6.35 18.34
CA ASP A 214 -19.97 4.90 18.47
C ASP A 214 -18.63 4.22 18.13
N HIS A 215 -17.72 4.27 19.10
CA HIS A 215 -16.39 3.64 18.99
C HIS A 215 -16.49 2.12 18.88
N ALA A 216 -17.43 1.49 19.61
CA ALA A 216 -17.65 0.05 19.60
C ALA A 216 -18.13 -0.42 18.22
N GLY A 217 -19.17 0.20 17.68
CA GLY A 217 -19.68 -0.10 16.34
C GLY A 217 -18.64 0.14 15.26
N GLN A 218 -17.79 1.18 15.38
CA GLN A 218 -16.70 1.39 14.42
C GLN A 218 -15.69 0.24 14.42
N VAL A 219 -15.19 -0.15 15.59
CA VAL A 219 -14.14 -1.20 15.65
C VAL A 219 -14.68 -2.56 15.24
N VAL A 220 -15.95 -2.85 15.56
CA VAL A 220 -16.65 -4.03 15.08
C VAL A 220 -16.84 -3.96 13.56
N TRP A 221 -17.23 -2.81 13.00
CA TRP A 221 -17.33 -2.66 11.56
C TRP A 221 -15.98 -2.84 10.85
N ASN A 222 -14.90 -2.26 11.38
CA ASN A 222 -13.54 -2.49 10.88
C ASN A 222 -13.17 -3.97 10.91
N HIS A 223 -13.52 -4.67 11.99
CA HIS A 223 -13.29 -6.10 12.15
C HIS A 223 -14.02 -6.92 11.09
N GLU A 224 -15.27 -6.57 10.83
CA GLU A 224 -16.19 -7.26 9.92
C GLU A 224 -16.04 -6.83 8.45
N ALA A 225 -15.28 -5.75 8.17
CA ALA A 225 -15.08 -5.22 6.83
C ALA A 225 -14.52 -6.24 5.81
N PRO A 226 -13.64 -7.19 6.16
CA PRO A 226 -13.22 -8.27 5.25
C PRO A 226 -14.36 -9.22 4.87
N GLU A 227 -15.22 -9.60 5.83
CA GLU A 227 -16.37 -10.47 5.58
C GLU A 227 -17.48 -9.71 4.82
N LEU A 228 -17.71 -8.44 5.15
CA LEU A 228 -18.59 -7.56 4.37
C LEU A 228 -18.16 -7.52 2.90
N TRP A 229 -16.87 -7.32 2.64
CA TRP A 229 -16.33 -7.35 1.28
C TRP A 229 -16.56 -8.70 0.58
N ARG A 230 -16.31 -9.81 1.26
CA ARG A 230 -16.53 -11.16 0.70
C ARG A 230 -18.00 -11.34 0.29
N ARG A 231 -18.94 -10.96 1.16
CA ARG A 231 -20.38 -11.02 0.88
C ARG A 231 -20.78 -10.09 -0.27
N THR A 232 -20.23 -8.88 -0.31
CA THR A 232 -20.47 -7.94 -1.43
C THR A 232 -20.00 -8.50 -2.76
N ILE A 233 -18.81 -9.10 -2.82
CA ILE A 233 -18.33 -9.72 -4.06
C ILE A 233 -19.19 -10.91 -4.49
N GLN A 234 -19.68 -11.73 -3.55
CA GLN A 234 -20.66 -12.77 -3.88
C GLN A 234 -21.98 -12.18 -4.39
N GLN A 235 -22.40 -11.03 -3.85
CA GLN A 235 -23.58 -10.33 -4.34
C GLN A 235 -23.34 -9.74 -5.73
N VAL A 236 -22.16 -9.19 -6.02
CA VAL A 236 -21.77 -8.75 -7.38
C VAL A 236 -21.88 -9.94 -8.35
N ASP A 237 -21.39 -11.12 -7.97
CA ASP A 237 -21.52 -12.33 -8.80
C ASP A 237 -22.99 -12.75 -9.02
N ARG A 238 -23.91 -12.45 -8.09
CA ARG A 238 -25.35 -12.69 -8.28
C ARG A 238 -25.98 -11.67 -9.22
N GLU A 239 -25.65 -10.38 -9.07
CA GLU A 239 -26.16 -9.32 -9.96
C GLU A 239 -25.63 -9.49 -11.40
N LEU A 240 -24.35 -9.86 -11.57
CA LEU A 240 -23.78 -10.17 -12.89
C LEU A 240 -24.44 -11.39 -13.54
N ARG A 241 -24.76 -12.44 -12.77
CA ARG A 241 -25.54 -13.58 -13.31
C ARG A 241 -26.95 -13.18 -13.72
N ARG A 242 -27.60 -12.25 -12.99
CA ARG A 242 -28.91 -11.72 -13.38
C ARG A 242 -28.81 -10.92 -14.67
N LEU A 243 -27.80 -10.05 -14.77
CA LEU A 243 -27.52 -9.27 -15.97
C LEU A 243 -27.23 -10.18 -17.17
N GLY A 244 -26.35 -11.16 -17.00
CA GLY A 244 -26.01 -12.14 -18.03
C GLY A 244 -27.23 -12.89 -18.55
N ARG A 245 -28.09 -13.41 -17.66
CA ARG A 245 -29.35 -14.07 -18.06
C ARG A 245 -30.29 -13.16 -18.85
N ALA A 246 -30.38 -11.88 -18.50
CA ALA A 246 -31.24 -10.92 -19.21
C ALA A 246 -30.77 -10.66 -20.65
N HIS A 247 -29.50 -10.91 -20.95
CA HIS A 247 -28.90 -10.68 -22.26
C HIS A 247 -28.38 -11.96 -22.95
N GLY A 248 -28.64 -13.14 -22.38
CA GLY A 248 -28.20 -14.43 -22.94
C GLY A 248 -26.67 -14.59 -22.98
N VAL A 249 -25.93 -13.98 -22.03
CA VAL A 249 -24.46 -14.03 -21.98
C VAL A 249 -23.96 -14.47 -20.61
N GLU A 250 -22.74 -15.00 -20.56
CA GLU A 250 -22.05 -15.30 -19.31
C GLU A 250 -20.97 -14.25 -19.02
N LEU A 251 -20.89 -13.86 -17.75
CA LEU A 251 -20.08 -12.75 -17.29
C LEU A 251 -19.26 -13.15 -16.07
N ARG A 252 -17.99 -12.73 -16.05
CA ARG A 252 -17.06 -13.02 -14.95
C ARG A 252 -16.34 -11.75 -14.52
N ARG A 253 -16.34 -11.50 -13.21
CA ARG A 253 -15.58 -10.39 -12.62
C ARG A 253 -14.21 -10.84 -12.10
N ARG A 254 -13.21 -10.02 -12.35
CA ARG A 254 -11.88 -10.12 -11.74
C ARG A 254 -11.57 -8.80 -11.05
N TYR A 255 -10.92 -8.84 -9.90
CA TYR A 255 -10.68 -7.62 -9.14
C TYR A 255 -9.34 -7.61 -8.42
N ILE A 256 -8.92 -6.41 -8.08
CA ILE A 256 -7.96 -6.11 -7.03
C ILE A 256 -8.55 -5.05 -6.11
N LYS A 257 -8.31 -5.18 -4.80
CA LYS A 257 -8.69 -4.18 -3.81
C LYS A 257 -7.52 -3.84 -2.92
N VAL A 258 -7.53 -2.63 -2.41
CA VAL A 258 -6.70 -2.15 -1.32
C VAL A 258 -7.56 -1.47 -0.26
N TYR A 259 -7.10 -1.43 0.98
CA TYR A 259 -7.72 -0.59 2.00
C TYR A 259 -6.84 0.59 2.36
N GLU A 260 -7.47 1.65 2.87
CA GLU A 260 -6.80 2.76 3.52
C GLU A 260 -7.57 3.13 4.78
N PHE A 261 -6.86 3.62 5.80
CA PHE A 261 -7.48 4.24 6.96
C PHE A 261 -7.81 5.71 6.69
N GLN A 262 -9.00 6.12 7.08
CA GLN A 262 -9.31 7.53 7.25
C GLN A 262 -8.63 8.06 8.51
N VAL A 263 -8.48 9.37 8.64
CA VAL A 263 -7.90 10.01 9.84
C VAL A 263 -8.62 9.58 11.13
N ARG A 264 -9.92 9.31 11.04
CA ARG A 264 -10.78 8.79 12.11
C ARG A 264 -10.59 7.29 12.42
N GLY A 265 -9.61 6.62 11.83
CA GLY A 265 -9.31 5.20 12.11
C GLY A 265 -10.28 4.17 11.52
N VAL A 266 -11.29 4.58 10.74
CA VAL A 266 -12.14 3.64 9.98
C VAL A 266 -11.53 3.34 8.61
N VAL A 267 -11.66 2.09 8.15
CA VAL A 267 -11.17 1.72 6.81
C VAL A 267 -12.15 2.08 5.69
N HIS A 268 -11.61 2.37 4.51
CA HIS A 268 -12.34 2.32 3.24
C HIS A 268 -11.58 1.48 2.23
N TYR A 269 -12.29 0.92 1.25
CA TYR A 269 -11.68 0.15 0.17
C TYR A 269 -11.61 0.97 -1.10
N HIS A 270 -10.49 0.85 -1.79
CA HIS A 270 -10.38 1.15 -3.21
C HIS A 270 -10.30 -0.16 -3.96
N ALA A 271 -11.13 -0.35 -4.97
CA ALA A 271 -11.08 -1.55 -5.78
C ALA A 271 -11.16 -1.23 -7.26
N LEU A 272 -10.53 -2.09 -8.04
CA LEU A 272 -10.61 -2.11 -9.48
C LEU A 272 -11.23 -3.44 -9.85
N ILE A 273 -12.41 -3.39 -10.47
CA ILE A 273 -13.14 -4.58 -10.91
C ILE A 273 -13.22 -4.52 -12.43
N ARG A 274 -12.66 -5.55 -13.07
CA ARG A 274 -12.73 -5.80 -14.51
C ARG A 274 -13.80 -6.84 -14.79
N LEU A 275 -14.62 -6.56 -15.79
CA LEU A 275 -15.63 -7.46 -16.32
C LEU A 275 -15.09 -8.14 -17.58
N ASP A 276 -15.19 -9.45 -17.60
CA ASP A 276 -14.75 -10.30 -18.68
C ASP A 276 -15.93 -11.17 -19.14
N GLY A 277 -15.89 -11.61 -20.39
CA GLY A 277 -16.80 -12.61 -20.92
C GLY A 277 -16.38 -14.04 -20.55
N GLU A 278 -17.11 -14.99 -21.12
CA GLU A 278 -16.81 -16.41 -21.09
C GLU A 278 -16.58 -16.90 -22.52
N ASN A 279 -15.57 -17.74 -22.71
CA ASN A 279 -15.37 -18.49 -23.94
C ASN A 279 -15.77 -19.95 -23.66
N PRO A 280 -16.87 -20.47 -24.26
CA PRO A 280 -17.32 -21.84 -24.04
C PRO A 280 -16.28 -22.91 -24.43
N ASP A 281 -15.50 -22.66 -25.48
CA ASP A 281 -14.50 -23.59 -26.00
C ASP A 281 -13.21 -23.57 -25.17
N CYS A 282 -12.99 -22.48 -24.43
CA CYS A 282 -11.85 -22.33 -23.53
C CYS A 282 -12.28 -21.61 -22.24
N PRO A 283 -12.86 -22.31 -21.25
CA PRO A 283 -13.39 -21.69 -20.02
C PRO A 283 -12.33 -20.98 -19.16
N GLY A 284 -11.05 -21.26 -19.40
CA GLY A 284 -9.91 -20.59 -18.76
C GLY A 284 -9.48 -19.30 -19.46
N ALA A 285 -9.94 -19.06 -20.69
CA ALA A 285 -9.59 -17.88 -21.45
C ALA A 285 -10.12 -16.60 -20.79
N VAL A 286 -9.33 -15.54 -20.92
CA VAL A 286 -9.73 -14.19 -20.54
C VAL A 286 -10.14 -13.49 -21.83
N VAL A 287 -11.45 -13.31 -22.03
CA VAL A 287 -12.02 -12.67 -23.21
C VAL A 287 -12.81 -11.42 -22.81
N PRO A 288 -12.89 -10.39 -23.68
CA PRO A 288 -13.68 -9.20 -23.41
C PRO A 288 -15.16 -9.56 -23.22
N PRO A 289 -15.92 -8.76 -22.45
CA PRO A 289 -17.36 -8.96 -22.31
C PRO A 289 -18.04 -8.73 -23.68
N PRO A 290 -19.15 -9.45 -23.99
CA PRO A 290 -19.88 -9.24 -25.23
C PRO A 290 -20.34 -7.78 -25.40
N PRO A 291 -20.33 -7.20 -26.63
CA PRO A 291 -20.64 -5.78 -26.86
C PRO A 291 -22.02 -5.31 -26.38
N VAL A 292 -22.97 -6.23 -26.20
CA VAL A 292 -24.30 -5.95 -25.65
C VAL A 292 -24.25 -5.47 -24.19
N ILE A 293 -23.17 -5.77 -23.46
CA ILE A 293 -23.01 -5.38 -22.06
C ILE A 293 -22.28 -4.03 -22.00
N THR A 294 -23.01 -3.01 -21.53
CA THR A 294 -22.45 -1.66 -21.40
C THR A 294 -21.77 -1.43 -20.06
N ARG A 295 -20.98 -0.36 -20.00
CA ARG A 295 -20.30 0.08 -18.78
C ARG A 295 -21.29 0.45 -17.67
N ASP A 296 -22.39 1.10 -18.03
CA ASP A 296 -23.40 1.55 -17.05
C ASP A 296 -24.18 0.36 -16.49
N MET A 297 -24.53 -0.61 -17.32
CA MET A 297 -25.14 -1.88 -16.85
C MET A 297 -24.25 -2.59 -15.82
N PHE A 298 -22.94 -2.57 -16.04
CA PHE A 298 -21.98 -3.13 -15.07
C PHE A 298 -21.91 -2.31 -13.79
N ALA A 299 -21.86 -0.98 -13.88
CA ALA A 299 -21.86 -0.09 -12.72
C ALA A 299 -23.14 -0.26 -11.88
N ASP A 300 -24.31 -0.35 -12.51
CA ASP A 300 -25.60 -0.56 -11.85
C ASP A 300 -25.65 -1.90 -11.13
N ALA A 301 -25.16 -2.98 -11.76
CA ALA A 301 -25.07 -4.29 -11.13
C ALA A 301 -24.17 -4.25 -9.87
N VAL A 302 -23.05 -3.53 -9.93
CA VAL A 302 -22.16 -3.36 -8.78
C VAL A 302 -22.82 -2.50 -7.71
N GLN A 303 -23.42 -1.37 -8.06
CA GLN A 303 -24.13 -0.49 -7.13
C GLN A 303 -25.24 -1.25 -6.38
N ALA A 304 -26.06 -2.02 -7.11
CA ALA A 304 -27.11 -2.85 -6.52
C ALA A 304 -26.55 -3.86 -5.52
N ALA A 305 -25.40 -4.47 -5.81
CA ALA A 305 -24.77 -5.41 -4.91
C ALA A 305 -24.32 -4.77 -3.59
N PHE A 306 -23.75 -3.57 -3.64
CA PHE A 306 -23.35 -2.84 -2.43
C PHE A 306 -24.54 -2.44 -1.58
N VAL A 307 -25.63 -1.93 -2.20
CA VAL A 307 -26.87 -1.56 -1.49
C VAL A 307 -27.51 -2.79 -0.82
N LYS A 308 -27.50 -3.94 -1.49
CA LYS A 308 -28.10 -5.18 -0.97
C LYS A 308 -27.26 -5.88 0.11
N THR A 309 -25.98 -5.54 0.26
CA THR A 309 -25.11 -6.25 1.22
C THR A 309 -25.22 -5.63 2.61
N ALA A 310 -25.96 -6.31 3.48
CA ALA A 310 -25.97 -6.03 4.92
C ALA A 310 -26.17 -7.33 5.71
N TYR A 311 -25.66 -7.38 6.93
CA TYR A 311 -25.92 -8.47 7.88
C TYR A 311 -25.67 -8.00 9.33
N THR A 312 -25.99 -8.84 10.31
CA THR A 312 -25.72 -8.59 11.72
C THR A 312 -24.52 -9.44 12.16
N SER A 313 -23.56 -8.84 12.87
CA SER A 313 -22.42 -9.56 13.45
C SER A 313 -22.85 -10.49 14.58
N ASN A 314 -21.91 -11.23 15.17
CA ASN A 314 -22.19 -12.05 16.35
C ASN A 314 -22.69 -11.18 17.52
N PRO A 315 -23.56 -11.70 18.39
CA PRO A 315 -24.03 -10.96 19.55
C PRO A 315 -22.88 -10.62 20.53
N HIS A 316 -23.03 -9.55 21.30
CA HIS A 316 -22.06 -9.19 22.33
C HIS A 316 -22.74 -8.51 23.54
N PRO A 317 -22.31 -8.80 24.78
CA PRO A 317 -22.89 -8.19 25.98
C PRO A 317 -22.88 -6.66 26.00
N ALA A 318 -21.80 -6.02 25.50
CA ALA A 318 -21.69 -4.57 25.38
C ALA A 318 -22.67 -3.91 24.39
N ASN A 319 -23.50 -4.70 23.70
CA ASN A 319 -24.57 -4.23 22.83
C ASN A 319 -25.89 -4.95 23.17
N ASP A 320 -26.16 -5.07 24.47
CA ASP A 320 -27.37 -5.69 25.04
C ASP A 320 -27.62 -7.13 24.56
N GLY A 321 -26.55 -7.87 24.26
CA GLY A 321 -26.65 -9.23 23.71
C GLY A 321 -27.05 -9.28 22.23
N HIS A 322 -27.12 -8.14 21.55
CA HIS A 322 -27.35 -8.05 20.11
C HIS A 322 -26.02 -7.90 19.34
N GLY A 323 -26.03 -8.27 18.06
CA GLY A 323 -24.91 -7.97 17.16
C GLY A 323 -25.04 -6.59 16.53
N TRP A 324 -23.97 -6.12 15.89
CA TRP A 324 -23.97 -4.84 15.18
C TRP A 324 -24.41 -5.03 13.72
N ARG A 325 -25.15 -4.05 13.18
CA ARG A 325 -25.49 -4.03 11.76
C ARG A 325 -24.27 -3.65 10.93
N ILE A 326 -23.83 -4.56 10.07
CA ILE A 326 -22.70 -4.40 9.16
C ILE A 326 -23.21 -4.15 7.74
N ALA A 327 -22.97 -2.96 7.22
CA ALA A 327 -23.33 -2.55 5.86
C ALA A 327 -22.38 -1.45 5.37
N TRP A 328 -22.45 -1.13 4.07
CA TRP A 328 -21.80 0.06 3.51
C TRP A 328 -22.57 1.34 3.86
N GLY A 329 -21.90 2.49 3.82
CA GLY A 329 -22.57 3.77 4.01
C GLY A 329 -23.52 4.12 2.85
N ASP A 330 -24.60 4.84 3.13
CA ASP A 330 -25.66 5.17 2.14
C ASP A 330 -25.15 6.01 0.96
N LYS A 331 -24.14 6.86 1.19
CA LYS A 331 -23.40 7.60 0.15
C LYS A 331 -21.99 7.05 -0.02
N GLY A 332 -21.80 5.79 0.37
CA GLY A 332 -20.49 5.24 0.65
C GLY A 332 -19.76 4.68 -0.55
N LEU A 333 -20.39 4.64 -1.72
CA LEU A 333 -19.83 4.08 -2.94
C LEU A 333 -19.67 5.16 -4.02
N ASP A 334 -18.44 5.34 -4.48
CA ASP A 334 -18.08 6.17 -5.64
C ASP A 334 -17.55 5.26 -6.75
N ILE A 335 -18.15 5.28 -7.93
CA ILE A 335 -17.78 4.43 -9.09
C ILE A 335 -17.30 5.33 -10.23
N LYS A 336 -16.18 4.94 -10.85
CA LYS A 336 -15.59 5.60 -12.03
C LYS A 336 -15.26 4.58 -13.10
N HIS A 337 -15.67 4.84 -14.33
CA HIS A 337 -15.31 4.02 -15.48
C HIS A 337 -13.82 4.18 -15.82
N VAL A 338 -13.16 3.06 -16.08
CA VAL A 338 -11.74 3.03 -16.46
C VAL A 338 -11.61 2.92 -17.98
N ASN A 339 -10.75 3.75 -18.59
CA ASN A 339 -10.54 3.77 -20.05
C ASN A 339 -11.82 4.04 -20.87
N ALA A 340 -12.75 4.85 -20.34
CA ALA A 340 -13.89 5.32 -21.13
C ALA A 340 -13.40 6.36 -22.17
N PRO A 341 -13.89 6.33 -23.43
CA PRO A 341 -13.59 7.36 -24.41
C PRO A 341 -13.93 8.76 -23.86
N GLY A 342 -12.97 9.70 -23.88
CA GLY A 342 -13.13 11.04 -23.30
C GLY A 342 -13.21 11.10 -21.77
N GLY A 343 -13.00 9.98 -21.06
CA GLY A 343 -13.07 9.90 -19.61
C GLY A 343 -11.84 10.48 -18.89
N GLU A 344 -12.06 11.04 -17.70
CA GLU A 344 -11.00 11.67 -16.90
C GLU A 344 -9.98 10.69 -16.32
N VAL A 345 -10.31 9.39 -16.22
CA VAL A 345 -9.52 8.38 -15.50
C VAL A 345 -8.87 7.39 -16.44
N ASN A 346 -7.56 7.54 -16.63
CA ASN A 346 -6.74 6.62 -17.42
C ASN A 346 -6.00 5.57 -16.56
N LEU A 347 -5.53 4.52 -17.22
CA LEU A 347 -4.77 3.41 -16.64
C LEU A 347 -3.60 3.86 -15.75
N ALA A 348 -2.79 4.83 -16.21
CA ALA A 348 -1.61 5.27 -15.49
C ALA A 348 -1.98 5.95 -14.16
N GLN A 349 -3.02 6.77 -14.17
CA GLN A 349 -3.56 7.44 -12.98
C GLN A 349 -4.04 6.43 -11.94
N ILE A 350 -4.83 5.42 -12.33
CA ILE A 350 -5.35 4.41 -11.38
C ILE A 350 -4.22 3.56 -10.81
N THR A 351 -3.27 3.15 -11.65
CA THR A 351 -2.18 2.27 -11.23
C THR A 351 -1.29 2.97 -10.21
N GLY A 352 -0.92 4.23 -10.46
CA GLY A 352 -0.18 5.06 -9.51
C GLY A 352 -0.99 5.37 -8.25
N TYR A 353 -2.29 5.65 -8.40
CA TYR A 353 -3.20 5.93 -7.31
C TYR A 353 -3.33 4.74 -6.36
N ILE A 354 -3.71 3.55 -6.83
CA ILE A 354 -3.88 2.36 -5.96
C ILE A 354 -2.55 1.96 -5.32
N ALA A 355 -1.44 1.99 -6.08
CA ALA A 355 -0.13 1.65 -5.55
C ALA A 355 0.28 2.58 -4.40
N LYS A 356 -0.10 3.86 -4.42
CA LYS A 356 0.16 4.81 -3.31
C LYS A 356 -0.41 4.34 -1.97
N TYR A 357 -1.53 3.62 -1.97
CA TYR A 357 -2.20 3.22 -0.73
C TYR A 357 -1.62 1.97 -0.08
N VAL A 358 -0.93 1.13 -0.86
CA VAL A 358 -0.41 -0.14 -0.32
C VAL A 358 0.73 0.05 0.69
N THR A 359 1.35 1.22 0.71
CA THR A 359 2.40 1.59 1.67
C THR A 359 1.89 2.38 2.86
N LYS A 360 0.60 2.73 2.87
CA LYS A 360 -0.05 3.44 3.97
C LYS A 360 -0.70 2.48 4.96
N SER A 361 -0.66 2.82 6.23
CA SER A 361 -1.35 2.11 7.31
C SER A 361 -1.99 3.12 8.27
N THR A 362 -1.86 2.90 9.58
CA THR A 362 -2.46 3.75 10.61
C THR A 362 -1.69 5.05 10.82
N GLU A 363 -0.50 5.25 10.23
CA GLU A 363 0.26 6.49 10.41
C GLU A 363 -0.47 7.75 9.93
N VAL A 364 -1.49 7.61 9.07
CA VAL A 364 -2.41 8.70 8.69
C VAL A 364 -3.21 9.24 9.87
N THR A 365 -3.35 8.47 10.95
CA THR A 365 -3.96 8.88 12.22
C THR A 365 -2.92 9.43 13.20
N GLY A 366 -1.63 9.46 12.82
CA GLY A 366 -0.52 9.83 13.70
C GLY A 366 -0.01 8.69 14.59
N LEU A 367 -0.66 7.51 14.58
CA LEU A 367 -0.25 6.36 15.37
C LEU A 367 0.49 5.32 14.50
N ASN A 368 1.69 4.93 14.94
CA ASN A 368 2.47 3.85 14.33
C ASN A 368 2.84 2.81 15.38
N LEU A 369 1.86 1.98 15.73
CA LEU A 369 1.98 1.02 16.81
C LEU A 369 2.46 -0.35 16.30
N ARG A 370 3.16 -1.06 17.19
CA ARG A 370 3.27 -2.52 17.12
C ARG A 370 1.99 -3.14 17.70
N ARG A 371 1.92 -4.47 17.76
CA ARG A 371 0.78 -5.15 18.40
C ARG A 371 0.64 -4.61 19.83
N VAL A 372 -0.60 -4.26 20.19
CA VAL A 372 -0.95 -3.82 21.55
C VAL A 372 -0.98 -5.05 22.46
N ASP A 373 -0.47 -4.87 23.67
CA ASP A 373 -0.42 -5.79 24.80
C ASP A 373 -0.97 -5.07 26.05
N ASP A 374 -1.06 -5.78 27.18
CA ASP A 374 -1.64 -5.25 28.42
C ASP A 374 -0.94 -4.00 28.94
N LEU A 375 0.37 -3.83 28.67
CA LEU A 375 1.11 -2.64 29.09
C LEU A 375 0.90 -1.47 28.12
N SER A 376 0.97 -1.73 26.81
CA SER A 376 0.86 -0.69 25.80
C SER A 376 -0.58 -0.19 25.61
N VAL A 377 -1.61 -0.96 26.00
CA VAL A 377 -2.99 -0.48 26.00
C VAL A 377 -3.21 0.63 27.04
N GLU A 378 -2.54 0.57 28.20
CA GLU A 378 -2.63 1.62 29.22
C GLU A 378 -2.06 2.96 28.72
N ILE A 379 -1.04 2.89 27.86
CA ILE A 379 -0.39 4.07 27.27
C ILE A 379 -1.17 4.60 26.07
N HIS A 380 -1.64 3.71 25.19
CA HIS A 380 -2.23 4.11 23.90
C HIS A 380 -3.77 4.13 23.90
N GLY A 381 -4.42 3.52 24.88
CA GLY A 381 -5.87 3.47 25.06
C GLY A 381 -6.44 4.68 25.81
N ASP A 382 -5.89 5.88 25.58
CA ASP A 382 -6.26 7.11 26.29
C ASP A 382 -7.76 7.45 26.11
N PRO A 383 -8.57 7.46 27.19
CA PRO A 383 -10.01 7.74 27.12
C PRO A 383 -10.33 9.20 26.77
N THR A 384 -9.35 10.10 26.76
CA THR A 384 -9.53 11.51 26.39
C THR A 384 -9.33 11.76 24.88
N THR A 385 -8.92 10.73 24.13
CA THR A 385 -8.71 10.83 22.68
C THR A 385 -9.58 9.85 21.91
N HIS A 386 -9.96 10.22 20.69
CA HIS A 386 -10.73 9.32 19.81
C HIS A 386 -9.99 8.02 19.50
N LEU A 387 -8.71 8.12 19.11
CA LEU A 387 -7.94 6.94 18.72
C LEU A 387 -7.64 6.04 19.92
N GLY A 388 -7.42 6.61 21.10
CA GLY A 388 -7.28 5.85 22.33
C GLY A 388 -8.55 5.10 22.69
N ARG A 389 -9.73 5.73 22.55
CA ARG A 389 -11.02 5.05 22.70
C ARG A 389 -11.25 3.94 21.67
N LEU A 390 -10.77 4.07 20.43
CA LEU A 390 -10.82 2.95 19.46
C LEU A 390 -9.94 1.77 19.90
N ILE A 391 -8.72 2.05 20.37
CA ILE A 391 -7.81 1.01 20.88
C ILE A 391 -8.42 0.32 22.10
N ARG A 392 -8.97 1.11 23.04
CA ARG A 392 -9.63 0.59 24.23
C ARG A 392 -10.88 -0.23 23.89
N ALA A 393 -11.72 0.24 22.96
CA ALA A 393 -12.88 -0.52 22.49
C ALA A 393 -12.49 -1.87 21.88
N CYS A 394 -11.40 -1.93 21.09
CA CYS A 394 -10.87 -3.22 20.61
C CYS A 394 -10.42 -4.13 21.76
N TRP A 395 -9.81 -3.54 22.79
CA TRP A 395 -9.31 -4.29 23.93
C TRP A 395 -10.45 -4.85 24.79
N ASP A 396 -11.47 -4.06 25.09
CA ASP A 396 -12.59 -4.46 25.95
C ASP A 396 -13.49 -5.48 25.26
N LEU A 397 -13.93 -5.18 24.03
CA LEU A 397 -14.79 -6.09 23.27
C LEU A 397 -14.08 -7.41 22.96
N GLY A 398 -12.75 -7.39 22.85
CA GLY A 398 -11.96 -8.60 22.59
C GLY A 398 -11.80 -9.54 23.78
N GLU A 399 -12.37 -9.24 24.96
CA GLU A 399 -12.51 -10.21 26.05
C GLU A 399 -13.48 -11.33 25.70
N HIS A 400 -14.49 -11.01 24.89
CA HIS A 400 -15.48 -11.99 24.47
C HIS A 400 -14.87 -12.99 23.46
N PRO A 401 -15.12 -14.30 23.62
CA PRO A 401 -14.54 -15.35 22.75
C PRO A 401 -14.74 -15.11 21.25
N ASP A 402 -15.94 -14.65 20.85
CA ASP A 402 -16.25 -14.37 19.43
C ASP A 402 -15.51 -13.15 18.86
N TYR A 403 -14.92 -12.31 19.72
CA TYR A 403 -14.32 -11.04 19.36
C TYR A 403 -12.83 -10.92 19.71
N GLN A 404 -12.17 -12.00 20.17
CA GLN A 404 -10.75 -11.99 20.56
C GLN A 404 -9.79 -11.43 19.51
N ARG A 405 -10.17 -11.50 18.23
CA ARG A 405 -9.38 -10.92 17.14
C ARG A 405 -9.30 -9.39 17.21
N LEU A 406 -10.25 -8.70 17.87
CA LEU A 406 -10.17 -7.27 18.10
C LEU A 406 -8.91 -6.89 18.90
N ARG A 407 -8.61 -7.61 19.99
CA ARG A 407 -7.35 -7.43 20.76
C ARG A 407 -6.12 -7.63 19.89
N ARG A 408 -6.08 -8.73 19.13
CA ARG A 408 -4.98 -9.05 18.21
C ARG A 408 -4.68 -7.92 17.22
N TRP A 409 -5.71 -7.19 16.80
CA TRP A 409 -5.63 -6.13 15.80
C TRP A 409 -5.95 -4.72 16.35
N ALA A 410 -5.85 -4.50 17.67
CA ALA A 410 -6.16 -3.20 18.29
C ALA A 410 -5.26 -2.07 17.76
N HIS A 411 -3.99 -2.37 17.44
CA HIS A 411 -3.05 -1.47 16.76
C HIS A 411 -3.48 -1.04 15.35
N GLN A 412 -4.53 -1.66 14.79
CA GLN A 412 -5.19 -1.34 13.53
C GLN A 412 -6.70 -1.14 13.73
N PHE A 413 -7.11 -0.70 14.92
CA PHE A 413 -8.51 -0.39 15.24
C PHE A 413 -9.48 -1.53 14.87
N GLY A 414 -9.06 -2.78 15.12
CA GLY A 414 -9.85 -3.99 14.92
C GLY A 414 -9.72 -4.61 13.52
N TYR A 415 -9.12 -3.91 12.56
CA TYR A 415 -8.96 -4.38 11.19
C TYR A 415 -7.85 -5.43 11.05
N GLY A 416 -8.23 -6.67 10.73
CA GLY A 416 -7.32 -7.81 10.55
C GLY A 416 -7.20 -8.32 9.11
N GLY A 417 -7.61 -7.54 8.12
CA GLY A 417 -7.58 -7.93 6.70
C GLY A 417 -6.23 -7.69 6.01
N HIS A 418 -6.07 -8.26 4.81
CA HIS A 418 -4.89 -8.01 3.97
C HIS A 418 -4.98 -6.64 3.28
N ILE A 419 -3.84 -5.94 3.22
CA ILE A 419 -3.73 -4.63 2.53
C ILE A 419 -4.15 -4.70 1.08
N THR A 420 -3.77 -5.77 0.39
CA THR A 420 -4.07 -5.98 -1.02
C THR A 420 -4.67 -7.36 -1.17
N THR A 421 -5.81 -7.45 -1.84
CA THR A 421 -6.44 -8.73 -2.20
C THR A 421 -6.79 -8.70 -3.68
N LYS A 422 -6.44 -9.75 -4.42
CA LYS A 422 -6.82 -9.90 -5.83
C LYS A 422 -7.50 -11.24 -6.09
N SER A 423 -8.39 -11.28 -7.06
CA SER A 423 -8.85 -12.55 -7.63
C SER A 423 -7.70 -13.24 -8.37
N ARG A 424 -7.70 -14.58 -8.40
CA ARG A 424 -6.60 -15.40 -8.95
C ARG A 424 -6.15 -14.94 -10.34
N ALA A 425 -7.09 -14.84 -11.28
CA ALA A 425 -6.83 -14.52 -12.68
C ALA A 425 -6.82 -13.02 -13.01
N PHE A 426 -6.80 -12.12 -12.02
CA PHE A 426 -6.74 -10.68 -12.29
C PHE A 426 -5.42 -10.28 -12.95
N SER A 427 -4.31 -10.85 -12.50
CA SER A 427 -2.95 -10.47 -12.88
C SER A 427 -1.94 -11.56 -12.46
N VAL A 428 -0.67 -11.40 -12.84
CA VAL A 428 0.49 -12.15 -12.33
C VAL A 428 0.59 -12.13 -10.80
N THR A 429 1.53 -12.90 -10.24
CA THR A 429 1.75 -13.02 -8.79
C THR A 429 2.94 -12.18 -8.32
N LEU A 430 2.96 -11.83 -7.03
CA LEU A 430 4.16 -11.24 -6.42
C LEU A 430 5.36 -12.18 -6.49
N GLY A 431 5.13 -13.50 -6.47
CA GLY A 431 6.18 -14.51 -6.66
C GLY A 431 6.82 -14.41 -8.04
N PHE A 432 6.00 -14.26 -9.09
CA PHE A 432 6.48 -14.04 -10.45
C PHE A 432 7.33 -12.76 -10.56
N LEU A 433 6.87 -11.64 -10.00
CA LEU A 433 7.63 -10.38 -10.01
C LEU A 433 8.95 -10.49 -9.25
N ARG A 434 8.98 -11.20 -8.11
CA ARG A 434 10.20 -11.46 -7.34
C ARG A 434 11.16 -12.35 -8.13
N MET A 435 10.67 -13.40 -8.76
CA MET A 435 11.46 -14.30 -9.62
C MET A 435 12.10 -13.53 -10.78
N GLN A 436 11.32 -12.72 -11.50
CA GLN A 436 11.83 -11.87 -12.59
C GLN A 436 12.94 -10.92 -12.10
N ARG A 437 12.78 -10.34 -10.90
CA ARG A 437 13.83 -9.51 -10.30
C ARG A 437 15.06 -10.32 -9.90
N THR A 438 14.89 -11.54 -9.40
CA THR A 438 16.01 -12.43 -9.08
C THR A 438 16.79 -12.80 -10.34
N ILE A 439 16.11 -13.17 -11.43
CA ILE A 439 16.73 -13.45 -12.73
C ILE A 439 17.51 -12.23 -13.22
N TRP A 440 16.89 -11.06 -13.23
CA TRP A 440 17.57 -9.82 -13.62
C TRP A 440 18.79 -9.51 -12.76
N ARG A 441 18.73 -9.72 -11.44
CA ARG A 441 19.89 -9.56 -10.55
C ARG A 441 21.03 -10.53 -10.89
N ARG A 442 20.72 -11.76 -11.33
CA ARG A 442 21.74 -12.72 -11.76
C ARG A 442 22.41 -12.28 -13.06
N THR A 443 21.65 -11.74 -14.01
CA THR A 443 22.20 -11.26 -15.30
C THR A 443 23.09 -10.02 -15.15
N GLU A 444 22.92 -9.23 -14.09
CA GLU A 444 23.77 -8.07 -13.78
C GLU A 444 25.12 -8.46 -13.11
N GLY A 445 25.47 -9.75 -13.13
CA GLY A 445 26.77 -10.22 -12.63
C GLY A 445 26.92 -10.14 -11.11
N HIS A 446 25.81 -10.22 -10.36
CA HIS A 446 25.88 -10.33 -8.91
C HIS A 446 26.37 -11.75 -8.54
N PRO A 447 27.60 -11.90 -8.02
CA PRO A 447 28.14 -13.20 -7.69
C PRO A 447 27.29 -13.80 -6.56
N HIS A 448 26.95 -15.06 -6.70
CA HIS A 448 26.50 -15.89 -5.59
C HIS A 448 27.58 -16.92 -5.31
N THR A 449 27.61 -17.45 -4.10
CA THR A 449 28.74 -18.21 -3.54
C THR A 449 28.91 -19.62 -4.12
N TRP A 450 28.19 -19.99 -5.18
CA TRP A 450 28.22 -21.32 -5.79
C TRP A 450 28.06 -21.24 -7.31
N ASP A 451 28.48 -22.29 -8.00
CA ASP A 451 28.37 -22.43 -9.45
C ASP A 451 26.92 -22.80 -9.84
N ASP A 452 26.24 -21.92 -10.57
CA ASP A 452 24.88 -22.13 -11.07
C ASP A 452 24.82 -23.32 -12.05
N GLU A 453 25.93 -23.72 -12.71
CA GLU A 453 25.96 -24.89 -13.59
C GLU A 453 25.88 -26.23 -12.83
N GLN A 454 26.32 -26.24 -11.57
CA GLN A 454 26.36 -27.43 -10.71
C GLN A 454 25.22 -27.47 -9.69
N ALA A 455 24.51 -26.35 -9.49
CA ALA A 455 23.49 -26.19 -8.47
C ALA A 455 22.08 -26.51 -9.01
N GLU A 456 21.57 -27.70 -8.74
CA GLU A 456 20.15 -28.03 -8.98
C GLU A 456 19.26 -27.44 -7.88
N ARG A 457 19.70 -27.53 -6.61
CA ARG A 457 18.94 -27.06 -5.45
C ARG A 457 19.82 -26.42 -4.40
N VAL A 458 19.32 -25.32 -3.84
CA VAL A 458 19.93 -24.60 -2.72
C VAL A 458 19.01 -24.68 -1.50
N ILE A 459 19.53 -25.20 -0.39
CA ILE A 459 18.82 -25.38 0.87
C ILE A 459 19.38 -24.38 1.87
N TYR A 460 18.51 -23.54 2.42
CA TYR A 460 18.85 -22.54 3.43
C TYR A 460 18.45 -23.05 4.81
N GLU A 461 19.43 -23.45 5.62
CA GLU A 461 19.27 -23.81 7.03
C GLU A 461 19.65 -22.61 7.90
N LEU A 462 18.83 -21.57 7.83
CA LEU A 462 19.09 -20.28 8.45
C LEU A 462 18.11 -19.98 9.60
N GLY A 463 18.64 -19.60 10.75
CA GLY A 463 17.91 -19.13 11.92
C GLY A 463 17.86 -17.60 12.02
N TYR A 464 16.85 -17.07 12.72
CA TYR A 464 16.81 -15.66 13.09
C TYR A 464 17.93 -15.35 14.09
N GLN A 465 18.82 -14.42 13.73
CA GLN A 465 19.87 -13.94 14.63
C GLN A 465 19.44 -12.61 15.29
N ALA A 466 19.08 -11.60 14.49
CA ALA A 466 18.72 -10.29 14.99
C ALA A 466 17.95 -9.42 13.97
N THR A 467 17.43 -8.28 14.43
CA THR A 467 16.83 -7.24 13.58
C THR A 467 17.66 -5.96 13.67
N GLY A 468 17.92 -5.34 12.52
CA GLY A 468 18.68 -4.11 12.40
C GLY A 468 20.16 -4.32 12.11
N TRP A 469 20.82 -3.20 11.78
CA TRP A 469 22.26 -3.09 11.62
C TRP A 469 22.98 -3.27 12.96
N ILE A 470 24.24 -3.75 12.95
CA ILE A 470 25.04 -3.90 14.17
C ILE A 470 25.25 -2.54 14.84
N THR A 471 25.67 -1.54 14.06
CA THR A 471 25.83 -0.17 14.54
C THR A 471 24.96 0.81 13.74
N THR A 472 24.76 1.99 14.30
CA THR A 472 24.11 3.10 13.59
C THR A 472 24.98 3.62 12.44
N GLY A 473 26.31 3.50 12.54
CA GLY A 473 27.25 3.80 11.45
C GLY A 473 27.14 2.83 10.28
N ASP A 474 26.98 1.52 10.54
CA ASP A 474 26.71 0.53 9.50
C ASP A 474 25.41 0.88 8.76
N ALA A 475 24.37 1.26 9.51
CA ALA A 475 23.12 1.72 8.94
C ALA A 475 23.31 2.95 8.04
N LEU A 476 24.16 3.90 8.46
CA LEU A 476 24.46 5.10 7.67
C LEU A 476 25.16 4.72 6.35
N LEU A 477 26.23 3.93 6.41
CA LEU A 477 27.02 3.54 5.25
C LEU A 477 26.20 2.71 4.24
N ALA A 478 25.55 1.65 4.72
CA ALA A 478 24.80 0.74 3.86
C ALA A 478 23.61 1.44 3.18
N ASN A 479 22.87 2.28 3.91
CA ASN A 479 21.73 3.01 3.34
C ASN A 479 22.17 4.11 2.36
N THR A 480 23.32 4.76 2.61
CA THR A 480 23.88 5.76 1.71
C THR A 480 24.34 5.13 0.41
N ALA A 481 25.11 4.05 0.46
CA ALA A 481 25.57 3.34 -0.72
C ALA A 481 24.40 2.83 -1.57
N ALA A 482 23.39 2.23 -0.94
CA ALA A 482 22.21 1.77 -1.65
C ALA A 482 21.33 2.93 -2.18
N ALA A 483 21.33 4.12 -1.55
CA ALA A 483 20.70 5.31 -2.11
C ALA A 483 21.42 5.82 -3.36
N MET A 484 22.75 5.85 -3.34
CA MET A 484 23.58 6.23 -4.50
C MET A 484 23.35 5.28 -5.67
N ALA A 485 23.36 3.96 -5.43
CA ALA A 485 23.10 2.96 -6.47
C ALA A 485 21.72 3.15 -7.14
N ARG A 486 20.69 3.51 -6.36
CA ARG A 486 19.36 3.83 -6.93
C ARG A 486 19.38 5.11 -7.76
N ALA A 487 20.07 6.15 -7.28
CA ALA A 487 20.17 7.41 -8.01
C ALA A 487 20.88 7.22 -9.35
N GLN A 488 21.96 6.43 -9.37
CA GLN A 488 22.66 6.05 -10.61
C GLN A 488 21.76 5.27 -11.57
N HIS A 489 21.03 4.27 -11.09
CA HIS A 489 20.10 3.51 -11.92
C HIS A 489 18.97 4.39 -12.50
N LEU A 490 18.41 5.31 -11.71
CA LEU A 490 17.39 6.25 -12.19
C LEU A 490 17.96 7.20 -13.24
N ALA A 491 19.16 7.76 -13.01
CA ALA A 491 19.84 8.60 -14.00
C ALA A 491 20.10 7.84 -15.31
N GLY A 492 20.45 6.54 -15.23
CA GLY A 492 20.58 5.69 -16.41
C GLY A 492 19.26 5.49 -17.16
N LEU A 493 18.15 5.31 -16.45
CA LEU A 493 16.82 5.22 -17.08
C LEU A 493 16.39 6.55 -17.73
N ASP A 494 16.66 7.68 -17.09
CA ASP A 494 16.36 9.00 -17.63
C ASP A 494 17.18 9.25 -18.91
N ALA A 495 18.47 8.91 -18.90
CA ALA A 495 19.32 8.98 -20.08
C ALA A 495 18.82 8.09 -21.23
N LEU A 496 18.43 6.83 -20.94
CA LEU A 496 17.83 5.93 -21.94
C LEU A 496 16.50 6.46 -22.49
N ALA A 497 15.68 7.08 -21.66
CA ALA A 497 14.42 7.68 -22.09
C ALA A 497 14.64 8.89 -22.99
N ASP A 498 15.65 9.72 -22.70
CA ASP A 498 16.06 10.84 -23.54
C ASP A 498 16.63 10.34 -24.88
N GLU A 499 17.47 9.30 -24.87
CA GLU A 499 17.97 8.65 -26.09
C GLU A 499 16.84 8.07 -26.94
N GLN A 500 15.87 7.38 -26.34
CA GLN A 500 14.70 6.86 -27.06
C GLN A 500 13.81 7.97 -27.63
N ALA A 501 13.61 9.05 -26.87
CA ALA A 501 12.87 10.22 -27.33
C ALA A 501 13.58 10.90 -28.51
N ASP A 502 14.91 10.97 -28.47
CA ASP A 502 15.71 11.51 -29.56
C ASP A 502 15.74 10.58 -30.76
N HIS A 503 15.85 9.26 -30.59
CA HIS A 503 15.68 8.29 -31.67
C HIS A 503 14.30 8.40 -32.36
N HIS A 504 13.23 8.62 -31.60
CA HIS A 504 11.90 8.87 -32.17
C HIS A 504 11.81 10.22 -32.89
N ARG A 505 12.55 11.25 -32.45
CA ARG A 505 12.67 12.54 -33.17
C ARG A 505 13.46 12.41 -34.47
N THR A 506 14.54 11.64 -34.48
CA THR A 506 15.39 11.42 -35.66
C THR A 506 14.74 10.49 -36.68
N ALA A 507 13.99 9.48 -36.22
CA ALA A 507 13.19 8.60 -37.09
C ALA A 507 11.94 9.28 -37.68
N ALA A 508 11.48 10.39 -37.08
CA ALA A 508 10.38 11.21 -37.58
C ALA A 508 10.83 12.35 -38.52
N GLN A 509 12.14 12.50 -38.79
CA GLN A 509 12.58 13.34 -39.92
C GLN A 509 12.31 12.58 -41.22
N PRO A 510 11.53 13.12 -42.16
CA PRO A 510 11.42 12.52 -43.48
C PRO A 510 12.82 12.47 -44.09
N LEU A 511 13.21 11.31 -44.61
CA LEU A 511 14.35 11.19 -45.52
C LEU A 511 14.11 12.15 -46.69
N ALA A 512 14.69 13.34 -46.60
CA ALA A 512 14.77 14.27 -47.70
C ALA A 512 15.98 13.88 -48.55
N ALA A 513 15.70 13.19 -49.65
CA ALA A 513 16.44 13.26 -50.90
C ALA A 513 15.46 13.01 -52.04
#